data_AF-A0A6V7KYX7-F1
#
_entry.id   AF-A0A6V7KYX7-F1
#
_cell.length_a   1.000
_cell.length_b   1.000
_cell.length_c   1.000
_cell.angle_alpha   90.00
_cell.angle_beta   90.00
_cell.angle_gamma   90.00
#
_symmetry.space_group_name_H-M   'P 1'
#
loop_
_entity.id
_entity.type
_entity.pdbx_description
1 polymer ?
#
loop_
_entity_poly.entity_id
_entity_poly.type
_entity_poly.pdbx_seq_one_letter_code
_entity_poly.pdbx_strand_id
1 'polypeptide(L)' 'DEQQMDCALDLMRRLPPQQIEKNLSDLIDLVPSLCEDLLSSVDQPLKIAKDKESGKDYLLCDYNRDGDSY' A
#
# COMPACT_ATOMS: atom_id res chain seq x y z
N ASP A 1 14.30 -13.89 2.09
CA ASP A 1 13.31 -12.96 2.67
C ASP A 1 13.88 -11.55 2.75
N GLU A 2 14.86 -11.26 3.61
CA GLU A 2 15.46 -9.90 3.75
C GLU A 2 15.98 -9.32 2.42
N GLN A 3 16.75 -10.09 1.65
CA GLN A 3 17.25 -9.63 0.34
C GLN A 3 16.12 -9.35 -0.67
N GLN A 4 15.02 -10.09 -0.62
CA GLN A 4 13.89 -9.86 -1.52
C GLN A 4 13.13 -8.59 -1.14
N MET A 5 12.97 -8.35 0.16
CA MET A 5 12.38 -7.12 0.69
C MET A 5 13.23 -5.89 0.30
N ASP A 6 14.55 -5.96 0.49
CA ASP A 6 15.48 -4.90 0.07
C ASP A 6 15.38 -4.59 -1.44
N CYS A 7 15.32 -5.63 -2.27
CA CYS A 7 15.14 -5.48 -3.71
C CYS A 7 13.78 -4.88 -4.07
N ALA A 8 12.70 -5.28 -3.41
CA ALA A 8 11.37 -4.75 -3.66
C ALA A 8 11.26 -3.27 -3.27
N LEU A 9 11.83 -2.87 -2.12
CA LEU A 9 11.90 -1.47 -1.69
C LEU A 9 12.80 -0.64 -2.61
N ASP A 10 13.89 -1.20 -3.15
CA ASP A 10 14.71 -0.53 -4.16
C ASP A 10 13.94 -0.35 -5.48
N LEU A 11 13.14 -1.33 -5.88
CA LEU A 11 12.28 -1.25 -7.07
C LEU A 11 11.26 -0.10 -6.92
N MET A 12 10.57 -0.03 -5.78
CA MET A 12 9.57 1.02 -5.52
C MET A 12 10.16 2.43 -5.48
N ARG A 13 11.45 2.58 -5.15
CA ARG A 13 12.18 3.86 -5.23
C ARG A 13 12.56 4.27 -6.65
N ARG A 14 12.54 3.35 -7.62
CA ARG A 14 12.97 3.60 -9.02
C ARG A 14 11.82 3.64 -10.02
N LEU A 15 10.73 2.95 -9.73
CA LEU A 15 9.56 2.93 -10.61
C LEU A 15 8.86 4.29 -10.64
N PRO A 16 8.12 4.61 -11.73
CA PRO A 16 7.39 5.86 -11.84
C PRO A 16 6.40 6.02 -10.66
N PRO A 17 6.51 7.07 -9.84
CA PRO A 17 5.68 7.24 -8.64
C PRO A 17 4.20 7.47 -8.97
N GLN A 18 3.87 7.88 -10.20
CA GLN A 18 2.49 8.04 -10.66
C GLN A 18 1.73 6.71 -10.73
N GLN A 19 2.44 5.58 -10.74
CA GLN A 19 1.87 4.24 -10.84
C GLN A 19 2.03 3.45 -9.53
N ILE A 20 2.30 4.12 -8.41
CA ILE A 20 2.64 3.46 -7.14
C ILE A 20 1.63 2.39 -6.69
N GLU A 21 0.32 2.65 -6.81
CA GLU A 21 -0.73 1.68 -6.47
C GLU A 21 -0.64 0.42 -7.34
N LYS A 22 -0.41 0.60 -8.64
CA LYS A 22 -0.26 -0.51 -9.59
C LYS A 22 1.05 -1.26 -9.34
N ASN A 23 2.16 -0.53 -9.19
CA ASN A 23 3.48 -1.12 -8.94
C ASN A 23 3.50 -1.97 -7.68
N LEU A 24 2.82 -1.52 -6.62
CA LEU A 24 2.68 -2.27 -5.37
C LEU A 24 1.83 -3.53 -5.57
N SER A 25 0.70 -3.43 -6.27
CA SER A 25 -0.13 -4.58 -6.62
C SER A 25 0.65 -5.62 -7.44
N ASP A 26 1.36 -5.17 -8.47
CA ASP A 26 2.18 -6.03 -9.34
C ASP A 26 3.32 -6.71 -8.56
N LEU A 27 3.90 -6.02 -7.57
CA LEU A 27 4.93 -6.57 -6.66
C LEU A 27 4.37 -7.63 -5.70
N ILE A 28 3.18 -7.40 -5.15
CA ILE A 28 2.48 -8.36 -4.29
C ILE A 28 2.12 -9.62 -5.09
N ASP A 29 1.65 -9.46 -6.32
CA ASP A 29 1.35 -10.60 -7.20
C ASP A 29 2.62 -11.40 -7.57
N LEU A 30 3.76 -10.71 -7.74
CA LEU A 30 5.04 -11.33 -8.04
C LEU A 30 5.62 -12.08 -6.84
N VAL A 31 5.50 -11.52 -5.63
CA VAL A 31 6.04 -12.09 -4.39
C VAL A 31 4.99 -12.02 -3.27
N PRO A 32 3.98 -12.91 -3.27
CA PRO A 32 2.87 -12.85 -2.32
C PRO A 32 3.28 -13.00 -0.85
N SER A 33 4.43 -13.63 -0.60
CA SER A 33 4.98 -13.81 0.76
C SER A 33 5.41 -12.51 1.42
N LEU A 34 5.60 -11.43 0.66
CA LEU A 34 6.00 -10.11 1.18
C LEU A 34 4.81 -9.15 1.31
N CYS A 35 3.57 -9.62 1.13
CA CYS A 35 2.38 -8.76 1.09
C CYS A 35 2.24 -7.84 2.32
N GLU A 36 2.27 -8.41 3.54
CA GLU A 36 2.17 -7.62 4.78
C GLU A 36 3.34 -6.65 4.96
N ASP A 37 4.56 -7.11 4.67
CA ASP A 37 5.76 -6.30 4.82
C ASP A 37 5.76 -5.11 3.84
N LEU A 38 5.33 -5.33 2.60
CA LEU A 38 5.25 -4.30 1.57
C LEU A 38 4.14 -3.29 1.84
N LEU A 39 2.95 -3.76 2.26
CA LEU A 39 1.83 -2.88 2.58
C LEU A 39 2.14 -1.98 3.80
N SER A 40 2.89 -2.50 4.77
CA SER A 40 3.30 -1.72 5.96
C SER A 40 4.50 -0.81 5.72
N SER A 41 5.36 -1.11 4.74
CA SER A 41 6.60 -0.37 4.47
C SER A 41 6.54 0.62 3.31
N VAL A 42 5.55 0.49 2.42
CA VAL A 42 5.43 1.32 1.20
C VAL A 42 4.25 2.28 1.33
N ASP A 43 4.56 3.57 1.44
CA ASP A 43 3.56 4.64 1.49
C ASP A 43 2.76 4.73 0.18
N GLN A 44 1.44 4.80 0.30
CA GLN A 44 0.52 5.05 -0.81
C GLN A 44 -0.12 6.45 -0.68
N PRO A 45 -0.55 7.08 -1.79
CA PRO A 45 -1.32 8.30 -1.73
C PRO A 45 -2.58 8.12 -0.86
N LEU A 46 -2.76 9.04 0.10
CA LEU A 46 -3.91 8.99 0.98
C LEU A 46 -5.20 9.21 0.18
N LYS A 47 -6.14 8.27 0.32
CA LYS A 47 -7.48 8.39 -0.26
C LYS A 47 -8.42 9.00 0.77
N ILE A 48 -9.45 9.70 0.32
CA ILE A 48 -10.46 10.29 1.19
C ILE A 48 -11.71 9.42 1.10
N ALA A 49 -12.24 9.03 2.25
CA ALA A 49 -13.55 8.43 2.39
C ALA A 49 -14.44 9.29 3.28
N LYS A 50 -15.75 9.03 3.26
CA LYS A 50 -16.73 9.78 4.03
C LYS A 50 -17.41 8.88 5.03
N ASP A 51 -17.34 9.25 6.29
CA ASP A 51 -18.08 8.60 7.35
C ASP A 51 -19.58 8.86 7.16
N LYS A 52 -20.37 7.78 7.10
CA LYS A 52 -21.81 7.84 6.87
C LYS A 52 -22.58 8.33 8.10
N GLU A 53 -22.06 8.16 9.31
CA GLU A 53 -22.72 8.58 10.55
C GLU A 53 -22.49 10.07 10.82
N SER A 54 -21.23 10.51 10.81
CA SER A 54 -20.89 11.90 11.11
C SER A 54 -20.91 12.84 9.90
N GLY A 55 -20.89 12.29 8.67
CA GLY A 55 -20.80 13.05 7.43
C GLY A 55 -19.44 13.72 7.19
N LYS A 56 -18.41 13.35 7.96
CA LYS A 56 -17.06 13.91 7.88
C LYS A 56 -16.17 13.07 6.97
N ASP A 57 -15.20 13.74 6.36
CA ASP A 57 -14.19 13.09 5.54
C ASP A 57 -13.07 12.54 6.43
N TYR A 58 -12.55 11.36 6.10
CA TYR A 58 -11.43 10.70 6.76
C TYR A 58 -10.44 10.13 5.74
N LEU A 59 -9.20 9.88 6.19
CA LEU A 59 -8.12 9.40 5.34
C LEU A 59 -8.04 7.87 5.40
N LEU A 60 -7.87 7.25 4.23
CA LEU A 60 -7.65 5.82 4.07
C LEU A 60 -6.15 5.54 3.97
N CYS A 61 -5.66 4.65 4.82
CA CYS A 61 -4.33 4.07 4.74
C CYS A 61 -4.35 2.63 5.28
N ASP A 62 -3.21 1.94 5.21
CA ASP A 62 -3.13 0.56 5.67
C ASP A 62 -3.27 0.45 7.20
N TYR A 63 -2.92 1.52 7.93
CA TYR A 63 -3.03 1.56 9.39
C TYR A 63 -4.46 1.56 9.93
N ASN A 64 -5.46 1.98 9.13
CA ASN A 64 -6.87 1.90 9.49
C ASN A 64 -7.62 0.84 8.68
N ARG A 65 -6.91 -0.07 8.01
CA ARG A 65 -7.49 -1.12 7.19
C ARG A 65 -7.68 -2.41 7.97
N ASP A 66 -8.85 -3.02 7.83
CA ASP A 66 -9.12 -4.40 8.27
C ASP A 66 -9.80 -5.17 7.12
N GLY A 67 -9.06 -6.10 6.52
CA GLY A 67 -9.46 -6.77 5.28
C GLY A 67 -9.69 -5.78 4.14
N ASP A 68 -10.94 -5.67 3.70
CA ASP A 68 -11.38 -4.72 2.65
C ASP A 68 -12.15 -3.51 3.22
N SER A 69 -12.12 -3.31 4.54
CA SER A 69 -12.78 -2.21 5.26
C SER A 69 -11.77 -1.21 5.82
N TYR A 70 -12.23 0.03 6.04
CA TYR A 70 -11.42 1.17 6.49
C TYR A 70 -12.16 2.08 7.46
#